data_AF-A0A9P6WWT8-F1
#
_entry.id   AF-A0A9P6WWT8-F1
#
_cell.length_a   1.000
_cell.length_b   1.000
_cell.length_c   1.000
_cell.angle_alpha   90.00
_cell.angle_beta   90.00
_cell.angle_gamma   90.00
#
_symmetry.space_group_name_H-M   'P 1'
#
loop_
_entity.id
_entity.type
_entity.pdbx_description
1 polymer ?
#
loop_
_entity_poly.entity_id
_entity_poly.type
_entity_poly.pdbx_seq_one_letter_code
_entity_poly.pdbx_strand_id
1 'polypeptide(L)'
;MRYCTSQLLAGAILIEGPTAIIINAVEPYSRDTLLDAHHEWRLFGTATSFPSKPNKYGFLRICQLLTLDGLKLTIGSRTCNFLVTSSLRLDIISINLGPSTTHFTPSQNTKLFLDVSSINACKSKLSSPTLSRSQLMPSLYLLRQVRSKFNHLSTYTMCRSVSTISSQLELQPLTIWTLSDQESNQPSMSQEKIGSLLFREIATQTKKDSAVNKILIKIHLLFKEQDQITIIDNNLLNSQLTDLANGIGNKRENDKKIEDISKALYD
;
A
#
# COMPACT_ATOMS: atom_id res chain seq x y z
N MET A 1 13.96 3.98 -7.99
CA MET A 1 13.77 4.73 -6.72
C MET A 1 12.59 4.23 -5.89
N ARG A 2 11.32 4.32 -6.34
CA ARG A 2 10.13 3.89 -5.55
C ARG A 2 10.27 2.50 -4.91
N TYR A 3 10.74 1.51 -5.67
CA TYR A 3 10.93 0.13 -5.20
C TYR A 3 11.98 0.00 -4.09
N CYS A 4 13.15 0.62 -4.26
CA CYS A 4 14.24 0.53 -3.29
C CYS A 4 13.91 1.31 -2.01
N THR A 5 13.35 2.52 -2.16
CA THR A 5 13.08 3.38 -1.01
C THR A 5 11.91 2.87 -0.16
N SER A 6 10.89 2.22 -0.75
CA SER A 6 9.86 1.57 0.06
C SER A 6 10.45 0.42 0.88
N GLN A 7 11.34 -0.38 0.31
CA GLN A 7 12.04 -1.42 1.07
C GLN A 7 12.95 -0.83 2.15
N LEU A 8 13.62 0.30 1.86
CA LEU A 8 14.46 1.00 2.83
C LEU A 8 13.67 1.48 4.05
N LEU A 9 12.43 1.95 3.84
CA LEU A 9 11.56 2.49 4.88
C LEU A 9 10.75 1.40 5.62
N ALA A 10 10.57 0.22 5.00
CA ALA A 10 9.97 -0.91 5.67
C ALA A 10 10.90 -1.42 6.79
N GLY A 11 10.40 -1.44 8.02
CA GLY A 11 11.19 -1.74 9.22
C GLY A 11 11.91 -0.53 9.83
N ALA A 12 11.80 0.66 9.22
CA ALA A 12 12.36 1.87 9.81
C ALA A 12 11.62 2.27 11.09
N ILE A 13 12.34 2.89 12.03
CA ILE A 13 11.82 3.35 13.31
C ILE A 13 11.69 4.87 13.29
N LEU A 14 10.52 5.37 13.71
CA LEU A 14 10.28 6.78 13.96
C LEU A 14 10.18 7.02 15.45
N ILE A 15 10.87 8.06 15.95
CA ILE A 15 10.83 8.44 17.36
C ILE A 15 10.43 9.91 17.47
N GLU A 16 9.41 10.18 18.29
CA GLU A 16 8.94 11.52 18.68
C GLU A 16 8.74 11.56 20.19
N GLY A 17 9.59 12.31 20.89
CA GLY A 17 9.56 12.36 22.36
C GLY A 17 9.68 10.95 22.98
N PRO A 18 8.72 10.52 23.82
CA PRO A 18 8.71 9.17 24.40
C PRO A 18 8.15 8.10 23.45
N THR A 19 7.52 8.49 22.35
CA THR A 19 6.81 7.57 21.46
C THR A 19 7.75 7.05 20.37
N ALA A 20 7.82 5.73 20.21
CA ALA A 20 8.56 5.09 19.13
C ALA A 20 7.64 4.14 18.36
N ILE A 21 7.66 4.24 17.02
CA ILE A 21 6.96 3.29 16.15
C ILE A 21 7.93 2.62 15.18
N ILE A 22 7.63 1.38 14.83
CA ILE A 22 8.22 0.69 13.68
C ILE A 22 7.23 0.71 12.51
N ILE A 23 7.75 0.98 11.30
CA ILE A 23 6.98 0.98 10.06
C ILE A 23 6.87 -0.45 9.53
N ASN A 24 5.68 -1.03 9.58
CA ASN A 24 5.43 -2.40 9.14
C ASN A 24 5.05 -2.50 7.68
N ALA A 25 4.37 -1.51 7.12
CA ALA A 25 4.03 -1.48 5.70
C ALA A 25 4.07 -0.06 5.15
N VAL A 26 4.60 0.09 3.95
CA VAL A 26 4.76 1.38 3.29
C VAL A 26 4.46 1.29 1.80
N GLU A 27 3.75 2.29 1.29
CA GLU A 27 3.29 2.39 -0.08
C GLU A 27 3.86 3.65 -0.74
N PRO A 28 4.72 3.51 -1.78
CA PRO A 28 5.29 4.66 -2.45
C PRO A 28 4.39 5.17 -3.57
N TYR A 29 4.28 6.49 -3.70
CA TYR A 29 3.58 7.18 -4.78
C TYR A 29 4.55 8.15 -5.45
N SER A 30 4.65 8.11 -6.78
CA SER A 30 5.46 9.10 -7.50
C SER A 30 4.78 10.45 -7.42
N ARG A 31 5.57 11.53 -7.42
CA ARG A 31 5.05 12.87 -7.61
C ARG A 31 4.92 13.28 -9.08
N ASP A 32 5.54 12.51 -9.97
CA ASP A 32 5.39 12.68 -11.41
C ASP A 32 4.04 12.11 -11.85
N THR A 33 3.21 12.98 -12.41
CA THR A 33 1.82 12.70 -12.81
C THR A 33 1.74 11.73 -13.99
N LEU A 34 2.77 11.70 -14.85
CA LEU A 34 2.85 10.77 -15.98
C LEU A 34 3.23 9.37 -15.53
N LEU A 35 4.00 9.25 -14.44
CA LEU A 35 4.48 7.96 -13.92
C LEU A 35 3.57 7.36 -12.84
N ASP A 36 2.65 8.14 -12.29
CA ASP A 36 1.74 7.67 -11.26
C ASP A 36 0.42 8.45 -11.26
N ALA A 37 -0.63 7.75 -11.66
CA ALA A 37 -1.98 8.29 -11.57
C ALA A 37 -2.39 8.56 -10.12
N HIS A 38 -1.75 7.93 -9.13
CA HIS A 38 -2.04 8.09 -7.69
C HIS A 38 -1.15 9.13 -6.99
N HIS A 39 -0.53 10.04 -7.73
CA HIS A 39 0.34 11.06 -7.16
C HIS A 39 -0.39 11.97 -6.16
N GLU A 40 0.34 12.49 -5.18
CA GLU A 40 -0.17 13.52 -4.27
C GLU A 40 -0.50 14.81 -5.05
N TRP A 41 -1.76 15.23 -4.99
CA TRP A 41 -2.18 16.53 -5.50
C TRP A 41 -1.63 17.66 -4.64
N ARG A 42 -0.94 18.60 -5.29
CA ARG A 42 -0.34 19.78 -4.65
C ARG A 42 -1.10 21.02 -5.09
N LEU A 43 -2.19 21.32 -4.39
CA LEU A 43 -2.92 22.57 -4.58
C LEU A 43 -2.29 23.65 -3.70
N PHE A 44 -2.21 24.88 -4.21
CA PHE A 44 -1.68 25.99 -3.45
C PHE A 44 -2.50 26.19 -2.15
N GLY A 45 -1.80 26.38 -1.03
CA GLY A 45 -2.43 26.54 0.28
C GLY A 45 -2.87 25.24 0.97
N THR A 46 -2.74 24.08 0.33
CA THR A 46 -3.08 22.78 0.96
C THR A 46 -1.90 22.14 1.68
N ALA A 47 -2.18 21.36 2.73
CA ALA A 47 -1.16 20.59 3.42
C ALA A 47 -0.55 19.55 2.47
N THR A 48 0.77 19.46 2.45
CA THR A 48 1.51 18.58 1.54
C THR A 48 2.66 17.90 2.26
N SER A 49 3.00 16.68 1.83
CA SER A 49 4.22 16.00 2.29
C SER A 49 5.47 16.48 1.53
N PHE A 50 5.35 17.38 0.55
CA PHE A 50 6.50 17.86 -0.22
C PHE A 50 7.51 18.61 0.68
N PRO A 51 8.80 18.23 0.66
CA PRO A 51 9.84 18.91 1.42
C PRO A 51 10.33 20.14 0.64
N SER A 52 9.73 21.31 0.92
CA SER A 52 10.12 22.58 0.29
C SER A 52 11.48 23.10 0.78
N LYS A 53 11.85 22.76 2.02
CA LYS A 53 13.12 23.15 2.65
C LYS A 53 13.86 21.90 3.15
N PRO A 54 15.20 21.91 3.16
CA PRO A 54 15.96 20.81 3.72
C PRO A 54 15.86 20.81 5.26
N ASN A 55 15.97 19.64 5.87
CA ASN A 55 16.15 19.44 7.31
C ASN A 55 17.43 18.63 7.60
N LYS A 56 17.58 18.11 8.81
CA LYS A 56 18.72 17.26 9.23
C LYS A 56 18.94 16.02 8.37
N TYR A 57 17.93 15.58 7.61
CA TYR A 57 17.96 14.46 6.67
C TYR A 57 17.92 14.92 5.19
N GLY A 58 18.18 16.20 4.92
CA GLY A 58 18.07 16.78 3.58
C GLY A 58 16.61 17.06 3.18
N PHE A 59 16.24 16.79 1.93
CA PHE A 59 14.86 17.02 1.45
C PHE A 59 13.93 15.86 1.77
N LEU A 60 13.71 15.66 3.08
CA LEU A 60 12.77 14.70 3.63
C LEU A 60 11.76 15.43 4.52
N ARG A 61 10.50 15.03 4.51
CA ARG A 61 9.47 15.54 5.41
C ARG A 61 8.68 14.37 5.99
N ILE A 62 8.49 14.34 7.30
CA ILE A 62 7.66 13.34 7.97
C ILE A 62 6.47 14.12 8.55
N CYS A 63 5.26 13.77 8.14
CA CYS A 63 4.06 14.50 8.55
C CYS A 63 2.83 13.62 8.53
N GLN A 64 1.80 14.02 9.27
CA GLN A 64 0.44 13.53 9.06
C GLN A 64 -0.32 14.49 8.14
N LEU A 65 -1.05 13.91 7.20
CA LEU A 65 -1.97 14.65 6.34
C LEU A 65 -3.40 14.25 6.68
N LEU A 66 -4.25 15.23 6.98
CA LEU A 66 -5.67 14.99 7.14
C LEU A 66 -6.30 14.72 5.78
N THR A 67 -7.00 13.60 5.67
CA THR A 67 -7.74 13.19 4.47
C THR A 67 -9.13 12.70 4.86
N LEU A 68 -9.98 12.42 3.87
CA LEU A 68 -11.30 11.83 4.10
C LEU A 68 -11.24 10.47 4.83
N ASP A 69 -10.15 9.71 4.63
CA ASP A 69 -9.96 8.40 5.28
C ASP A 69 -9.38 8.51 6.71
N GLY A 70 -8.99 9.72 7.13
CA GLY A 70 -8.33 10.00 8.42
C GLY A 70 -6.94 10.62 8.28
N LEU A 71 -6.18 10.60 9.38
CA LEU A 71 -4.83 11.14 9.49
C LEU A 71 -3.80 10.16 8.91
N LYS A 72 -3.25 10.47 7.74
CA LYS A 72 -2.30 9.61 7.03
C LYS A 72 -0.86 9.98 7.37
N LEU A 73 -0.12 9.09 8.02
CA LEU A 73 1.31 9.27 8.25
C LEU A 73 2.08 9.08 6.93
N THR A 74 2.79 10.12 6.50
CA THR A 74 3.49 10.16 5.22
C THR A 74 4.92 10.63 5.40
N ILE A 75 5.85 9.91 4.76
CA ILE A 75 7.22 10.35 4.57
C ILE A 75 7.35 10.88 3.14
N GLY A 76 7.59 12.17 2.98
CA GLY A 76 7.73 12.84 1.70
C GLY A 76 9.18 13.09 1.33
N SER A 77 9.52 12.77 0.09
CA SER A 77 10.73 13.21 -0.61
C SER A 77 10.35 14.12 -1.79
N ARG A 78 11.33 14.63 -2.53
CA ARG A 78 11.07 15.44 -3.75
C ARG A 78 10.48 14.63 -4.90
N THR A 79 10.77 13.33 -4.99
CA THR A 79 10.36 12.49 -6.12
C THR A 79 9.14 11.63 -5.80
N CYS A 80 8.99 11.24 -4.53
CA CYS A 80 7.94 10.33 -4.07
C CYS A 80 7.40 10.75 -2.69
N ASN A 81 6.17 10.36 -2.39
CA ASN A 81 5.67 10.26 -1.03
C ASN A 81 5.49 8.78 -0.67
N PHE A 82 5.67 8.46 0.61
CA PHE A 82 5.63 7.11 1.15
C PHE A 82 4.57 7.10 2.25
N LEU A 83 3.42 6.52 1.95
CA LEU A 83 2.33 6.37 2.91
C LEU A 83 2.63 5.18 3.82
N VAL A 84 2.63 5.41 5.13
CA VAL A 84 2.69 4.33 6.11
C VAL A 84 1.29 3.74 6.21
N THR A 85 1.14 2.49 5.80
CA THR A 85 -0.15 1.75 5.85
C THR A 85 -0.17 0.70 6.95
N SER A 86 0.93 0.54 7.69
CA SER A 86 0.93 -0.16 8.96
C SER A 86 2.13 0.26 9.81
N SER A 87 1.86 0.43 11.10
CA SER A 87 2.87 0.70 12.13
C SER A 87 2.50 0.05 13.45
N LEU A 88 3.52 -0.25 14.25
CA LEU A 88 3.40 -0.78 15.61
C LEU A 88 4.17 0.16 16.55
N ARG A 89 3.59 0.48 17.72
CA ARG A 89 4.31 1.14 18.80
C ARG A 89 5.25 0.16 19.49
N LEU A 90 6.47 0.62 19.75
CA LEU A 90 7.50 -0.17 20.41
C LEU A 90 7.43 -0.05 21.93
N ASP A 91 6.74 0.98 22.44
CA ASP A 91 6.65 1.28 23.86
C ASP A 91 5.37 0.74 24.52
N ILE A 92 4.32 0.46 23.73
CA ILE A 92 3.04 -0.09 24.19
C ILE A 92 2.40 -1.00 23.13
N ILE A 93 1.43 -1.83 23.55
CA ILE A 93 0.59 -2.63 22.65
C ILE A 93 -0.34 -1.70 21.86
N SER A 94 0.09 -1.27 20.67
CA SER A 94 -0.72 -0.43 19.79
C SER A 94 -0.30 -0.58 18.33
N ILE A 95 -1.23 -1.03 17.49
CA ILE A 95 -1.01 -1.29 16.07
C ILE A 95 -2.01 -0.48 15.25
N ASN A 96 -1.54 0.15 14.18
CA ASN A 96 -2.40 0.65 13.12
C ASN A 96 -2.23 -0.24 11.88
N LEU A 97 -3.35 -0.72 11.33
CA LEU A 97 -3.43 -1.37 10.01
C LEU A 97 -4.37 -0.55 9.12
N GLY A 98 -3.87 -0.17 7.95
CA GLY A 98 -4.56 0.73 7.03
C GLY A 98 -3.90 2.11 6.94
N PRO A 99 -4.45 3.01 6.13
CA PRO A 99 -3.80 4.26 5.78
C PRO A 99 -3.77 5.30 6.91
N SER A 100 -4.57 5.10 7.96
CA SER A 100 -4.74 6.05 9.06
C SER A 100 -3.88 5.66 10.25
N THR A 101 -3.14 6.64 10.76
CA THR A 101 -2.24 6.48 11.91
C THR A 101 -2.75 7.38 13.03
N THR A 102 -3.15 6.77 14.15
CA THR A 102 -3.72 7.49 15.31
C THR A 102 -2.76 7.52 16.49
N HIS A 103 -1.82 6.57 16.55
CA HIS A 103 -0.97 6.37 17.71
C HIS A 103 0.39 7.09 17.67
N PHE A 104 0.63 7.92 16.64
CA PHE A 104 1.90 8.62 16.43
C PHE A 104 1.68 9.95 15.72
N THR A 105 2.21 11.04 16.27
CA THR A 105 2.09 12.39 15.70
C THR A 105 3.49 12.95 15.44
N PRO A 106 3.96 13.01 14.19
CA PRO A 106 5.30 13.50 13.87
C PRO A 106 5.42 15.02 14.04
N SER A 107 6.62 15.48 14.37
CA SER A 107 7.01 16.89 14.38
C SER A 107 8.31 17.12 13.62
N GLN A 108 8.84 18.34 13.63
CA GLN A 108 10.18 18.62 13.08
C GLN A 108 11.30 17.91 13.85
N ASN A 109 11.02 17.48 15.09
CA ASN A 109 11.99 16.79 15.95
C ASN A 109 12.05 15.29 15.67
N THR A 110 11.06 14.72 14.97
CA THR A 110 10.99 13.29 14.68
C THR A 110 12.32 12.77 14.16
N LYS A 111 12.79 11.68 14.76
CA LYS A 111 14.01 10.99 14.34
C LYS A 111 13.62 9.78 13.51
N LEU A 112 14.27 9.60 12.38
CA LEU A 112 14.14 8.43 11.51
C LEU A 112 15.40 7.58 11.65
N PHE A 113 15.22 6.31 12.00
CA PHE A 113 16.26 5.30 12.03
C PHE A 113 15.97 4.24 10.97
N LEU A 114 17.00 3.91 10.20
CA LEU A 114 16.89 2.92 9.13
C LEU A 114 17.56 1.63 9.57
N ASP A 115 16.94 0.49 9.24
CA ASP A 115 17.56 -0.81 9.44
C ASP A 115 18.77 -0.98 8.51
N VAL A 116 19.87 -1.45 9.08
CA VAL A 116 21.12 -1.71 8.35
C VAL A 116 20.90 -2.78 7.28
N SER A 117 20.09 -3.79 7.56
CA SER A 117 19.79 -4.84 6.58
C SER A 117 18.98 -4.28 5.41
N SER A 118 17.99 -3.45 5.66
CA SER A 118 17.25 -2.70 4.64
C SER A 118 18.14 -1.77 3.81
N ILE A 119 19.13 -1.10 4.42
CA ILE A 119 20.13 -0.30 3.69
C ILE A 119 20.93 -1.18 2.73
N ASN A 120 21.44 -2.32 3.21
CA ASN A 120 22.25 -3.23 2.40
C ASN A 120 21.44 -3.84 1.25
N ALA A 121 20.19 -4.23 1.51
CA ALA A 121 19.28 -4.74 0.48
C ALA A 121 18.91 -3.66 -0.55
N CYS A 122 18.79 -2.39 -0.14
CA CYS A 122 18.57 -1.27 -1.04
C CYS A 122 19.79 -1.04 -1.95
N LYS A 123 21.01 -1.05 -1.37
CA LYS A 123 22.26 -0.88 -2.13
C LYS A 123 22.44 -1.93 -3.22
N SER A 124 22.21 -3.21 -2.91
CA SER A 124 22.33 -4.28 -3.92
C SER A 124 21.33 -4.11 -5.08
N LYS A 125 20.13 -3.58 -4.80
CA LYS A 125 19.12 -3.31 -5.82
C LYS A 125 19.39 -2.08 -6.67
N LEU A 126 20.04 -1.05 -6.12
CA LEU A 126 20.41 0.13 -6.88
C LEU A 126 21.41 -0.18 -8.00
N SER A 127 22.19 -1.25 -7.87
CA SER A 127 23.09 -1.75 -8.90
C SER A 127 22.39 -2.54 -10.02
N SER A 128 21.09 -2.83 -9.90
CA SER A 128 20.33 -3.59 -10.89
C SER A 128 19.55 -2.67 -11.84
N PRO A 129 19.77 -2.74 -13.17
CA PRO A 129 19.11 -1.86 -14.13
C PRO A 129 17.62 -2.17 -14.36
N THR A 130 17.12 -3.34 -13.93
CA THR A 130 15.79 -3.87 -14.31
C THR A 130 14.88 -4.14 -13.12
N LEU A 131 14.87 -3.26 -12.12
CA LEU A 131 14.08 -3.46 -10.92
C LEU A 131 12.57 -3.27 -11.17
N SER A 132 11.81 -4.36 -11.11
CA SER A 132 10.35 -4.37 -11.31
C SER A 132 9.53 -4.63 -10.04
N ARG A 133 10.19 -4.94 -8.92
CA ARG A 133 9.55 -5.26 -7.64
C ARG A 133 10.33 -4.77 -6.43
N SER A 134 9.64 -4.31 -5.40
CA SER A 134 10.25 -3.80 -4.17
C SER A 134 10.79 -4.90 -3.25
N GLN A 135 10.18 -6.09 -3.21
CA GLN A 135 10.62 -7.23 -2.39
C GLN A 135 10.39 -8.57 -3.10
N LEU A 136 11.02 -9.64 -2.59
CA LEU A 136 10.81 -11.01 -3.07
C LEU A 136 9.63 -11.63 -2.30
N MET A 137 8.42 -11.44 -2.81
CA MET A 137 7.18 -12.00 -2.25
C MET A 137 6.13 -12.17 -3.35
N PRO A 138 4.98 -12.82 -3.07
CA PRO A 138 3.90 -12.94 -4.05
C PRO A 138 3.44 -11.58 -4.60
N SER A 139 3.25 -11.55 -5.90
CA SER A 139 3.04 -10.36 -6.73
C SER A 139 1.93 -9.40 -6.25
N LEU A 140 0.86 -9.95 -5.64
CA LEU A 140 -0.32 -9.18 -5.22
C LEU A 140 -0.09 -8.44 -3.90
N TYR A 141 0.76 -8.97 -3.02
CA TYR A 141 1.10 -8.36 -1.73
C TYR A 141 2.01 -7.12 -1.89
N LEU A 142 2.64 -7.00 -3.06
CA LEU A 142 3.44 -5.84 -3.47
C LEU A 142 2.61 -4.72 -4.11
N LEU A 143 1.32 -4.95 -4.35
CA LEU A 143 0.43 -3.93 -4.90
C LEU A 143 -0.06 -2.99 -3.78
N ARG A 144 -0.19 -1.72 -4.12
CA ARG A 144 -0.66 -0.67 -3.21
C ARG A 144 -2.14 -0.84 -2.91
N GLN A 145 -2.58 -0.41 -1.74
CA GLN A 145 -4.00 -0.32 -1.39
C GLN A 145 -4.63 0.90 -2.07
N VAL A 146 -4.96 0.75 -3.35
CA VAL A 146 -5.69 1.76 -4.12
C VAL A 146 -7.15 1.37 -4.29
N ARG A 147 -8.01 2.37 -4.49
CA ARG A 147 -9.46 2.17 -4.67
C ARG A 147 -10.01 2.77 -5.96
N SER A 148 -9.14 3.19 -6.87
CA SER A 148 -9.51 3.84 -8.12
C SER A 148 -8.40 3.69 -9.16
N LYS A 149 -8.65 4.24 -10.36
CA LYS A 149 -7.68 4.30 -11.47
C LYS A 149 -7.17 2.91 -11.87
N PHE A 150 -8.05 1.92 -11.82
CA PHE A 150 -7.79 0.54 -12.22
C PHE A 150 -7.50 0.42 -13.72
N ASN A 151 -7.91 1.41 -14.51
CA ASN A 151 -7.53 1.55 -15.91
C ASN A 151 -6.10 2.08 -16.13
N HIS A 152 -5.32 2.37 -15.09
CA HIS A 152 -3.96 2.92 -15.23
C HIS A 152 -2.89 1.92 -14.79
N LEU A 153 -1.84 1.74 -15.59
CA LEU A 153 -0.78 0.75 -15.32
C LEU A 153 -0.09 0.98 -13.96
N SER A 154 0.03 2.23 -13.53
CA SER A 154 0.66 2.55 -12.23
C SER A 154 -0.07 1.93 -11.03
N THR A 155 -1.36 1.56 -11.15
CA THR A 155 -2.12 0.82 -10.13
C THR A 155 -1.52 -0.55 -9.84
N TYR A 156 -0.92 -1.18 -10.85
CA TYR A 156 -0.37 -2.53 -10.77
C TYR A 156 1.14 -2.56 -10.48
N THR A 157 1.71 -1.41 -10.07
CA THR A 157 3.13 -1.29 -9.74
C THR A 157 3.45 -2.04 -8.44
N MET A 158 4.40 -2.98 -8.48
CA MET A 158 4.79 -3.84 -7.36
C MET A 158 5.81 -3.15 -6.43
N CYS A 159 5.41 -2.04 -5.82
CA CYS A 159 6.29 -1.16 -5.07
C CYS A 159 5.96 -1.04 -3.58
N ARG A 160 4.85 -1.61 -3.11
CA ARG A 160 4.56 -1.72 -1.67
C ARG A 160 5.61 -2.61 -0.99
N SER A 161 6.02 -2.24 0.21
CA SER A 161 6.96 -3.04 1.00
C SER A 161 6.46 -3.23 2.41
N VAL A 162 6.84 -4.36 3.01
CA VAL A 162 6.56 -4.70 4.40
C VAL A 162 7.85 -5.01 5.16
N SER A 163 7.85 -4.80 6.47
CA SER A 163 9.00 -5.07 7.33
C SER A 163 9.23 -6.58 7.48
N THR A 164 10.39 -6.97 7.98
CA THR A 164 10.68 -8.38 8.30
C THR A 164 9.73 -8.92 9.38
N ILE A 165 9.27 -8.07 10.30
CA ILE A 165 8.34 -8.47 11.38
C ILE A 165 6.98 -8.87 10.79
N SER A 166 6.53 -8.18 9.74
CA SER A 166 5.29 -8.47 9.02
C SER A 166 5.52 -9.23 7.72
N SER A 167 6.62 -9.98 7.57
CA SER A 167 6.92 -10.69 6.33
C SER A 167 5.96 -11.86 6.08
N GLN A 168 5.46 -12.48 7.14
CA GLN A 168 4.41 -13.51 7.08
C GLN A 168 3.13 -12.92 6.50
N LEU A 169 2.52 -13.60 5.52
CA LEU A 169 1.39 -13.07 4.74
C LEU A 169 0.16 -12.83 5.62
N GLU A 170 0.03 -13.62 6.68
CA GLU A 170 -1.02 -13.59 7.68
C GLU A 170 -0.93 -12.31 8.53
N LEU A 171 0.27 -11.75 8.71
CA LEU A 171 0.52 -10.55 9.52
C LEU A 171 0.50 -9.25 8.69
N GLN A 172 0.41 -9.36 7.36
CA GLN A 172 0.37 -8.19 6.48
C GLN A 172 -1.02 -7.52 6.48
N PRO A 173 -1.09 -6.19 6.34
CA PRO A 173 -2.36 -5.49 6.15
C PRO A 173 -3.06 -6.00 4.89
N LEU A 174 -4.33 -6.39 4.99
CA LEU A 174 -5.08 -6.87 3.85
C LEU A 174 -5.38 -5.73 2.87
N THR A 175 -5.39 -6.05 1.58
CA THR A 175 -5.75 -5.12 0.51
C THR A 175 -6.91 -5.69 -0.31
N ILE A 176 -7.46 -4.88 -1.21
CA ILE A 176 -8.45 -5.38 -2.20
C ILE A 176 -7.88 -6.53 -3.04
N TRP A 177 -6.56 -6.67 -3.16
CA TRP A 177 -5.89 -7.72 -3.93
C TRP A 177 -5.71 -9.03 -3.17
N THR A 178 -5.72 -8.98 -1.84
CA THR A 178 -5.29 -10.08 -0.96
C THR A 178 -6.32 -10.49 0.09
N LEU A 179 -7.41 -9.72 0.25
CA LEU A 179 -8.50 -10.05 1.18
C LEU A 179 -9.11 -11.43 0.91
N SER A 180 -9.18 -11.82 -0.36
CA SER A 180 -9.65 -13.15 -0.78
C SER A 180 -8.78 -14.32 -0.32
N ASP A 181 -7.49 -14.11 -0.02
CA ASP A 181 -6.59 -15.15 0.49
C ASP A 181 -6.78 -15.43 1.98
N GLN A 182 -7.53 -14.59 2.68
CA GLN A 182 -7.73 -14.78 4.11
C GLN A 182 -8.59 -16.02 4.36
N GLU A 183 -8.11 -16.95 5.19
CA GLU A 183 -8.90 -18.11 5.59
C GLU A 183 -10.08 -17.67 6.46
N SER A 184 -11.26 -18.24 6.23
CA SER A 184 -12.41 -18.05 7.10
C SER A 184 -13.08 -19.37 7.42
N ASN A 185 -13.47 -19.54 8.67
CA ASN A 185 -14.28 -20.66 9.14
C ASN A 185 -15.76 -20.56 8.69
N GLN A 186 -16.10 -19.55 7.90
CA GLN A 186 -17.45 -19.37 7.36
C GLN A 186 -17.65 -20.31 6.17
N PRO A 187 -18.81 -20.98 6.06
CA PRO A 187 -19.07 -21.95 5.00
C PRO A 187 -19.24 -21.30 3.62
N SER A 188 -19.53 -20.00 3.56
CA SER A 188 -19.68 -19.22 2.32
C SER A 188 -18.72 -18.03 2.28
N MET A 189 -18.31 -17.64 1.07
CA MET A 189 -17.50 -16.45 0.86
C MET A 189 -18.34 -15.17 1.06
N SER A 190 -17.77 -14.19 1.77
CA SER A 190 -18.39 -12.87 1.89
C SER A 190 -18.34 -12.10 0.56
N GLN A 191 -19.19 -11.09 0.42
CA GLN A 191 -19.20 -10.24 -0.79
C GLN A 191 -17.86 -9.52 -0.99
N GLU A 192 -17.19 -9.12 0.09
CA GLU A 192 -15.89 -8.47 0.06
C GLU A 192 -14.79 -9.41 -0.45
N LYS A 193 -14.83 -10.70 -0.06
CA LYS A 193 -13.92 -11.72 -0.59
C LYS A 193 -14.18 -12.00 -2.06
N ILE A 194 -15.44 -12.07 -2.48
CA ILE A 194 -15.80 -12.21 -3.90
C ILE A 194 -15.30 -11.02 -4.71
N GLY A 195 -15.51 -9.79 -4.24
CA GLY A 195 -14.98 -8.58 -4.84
C GLY A 195 -13.45 -8.60 -4.92
N SER A 196 -12.78 -9.01 -3.85
CA SER A 196 -11.32 -9.16 -3.83
C SER A 196 -10.80 -10.18 -4.84
N LEU A 197 -11.51 -11.31 -5.03
CA LEU A 197 -11.16 -12.31 -6.06
C LEU A 197 -11.22 -11.70 -7.46
N LEU A 198 -12.22 -10.86 -7.74
CA LEU A 198 -12.33 -10.16 -9.02
C LEU A 198 -11.12 -9.22 -9.23
N PHE A 199 -10.77 -8.40 -8.23
CA PHE A 199 -9.61 -7.52 -8.31
C PHE A 199 -8.29 -8.27 -8.49
N ARG A 200 -8.12 -9.39 -7.77
CA ARG A 200 -6.99 -10.29 -7.93
C ARG A 200 -6.86 -10.83 -9.35
N GLU A 201 -7.96 -11.28 -9.94
CA GLU A 201 -7.97 -11.80 -11.30
C GLU A 201 -7.58 -10.70 -12.29
N ILE A 202 -8.19 -9.52 -12.18
CA ILE A 202 -7.85 -8.33 -12.97
C ILE A 202 -6.35 -8.02 -12.88
N ALA A 203 -5.79 -7.94 -11.65
CA ALA A 203 -4.38 -7.64 -11.44
C ALA A 203 -3.43 -8.74 -11.94
N THR A 204 -3.88 -9.99 -12.01
CA THR A 204 -3.10 -11.10 -12.55
C THR A 204 -3.08 -11.07 -14.07
N GLN A 205 -4.19 -10.66 -14.68
CA GLN A 205 -4.30 -10.53 -16.14
C GLN A 205 -3.54 -9.32 -16.66
N THR A 206 -3.55 -8.17 -15.98
CA THR A 206 -2.74 -7.01 -16.41
C THR A 206 -1.23 -7.24 -16.38
N LYS A 207 -0.77 -8.32 -15.73
CA LYS A 207 0.64 -8.73 -15.66
C LYS A 207 1.06 -9.74 -16.73
N LYS A 208 0.10 -10.43 -17.35
CA LYS A 208 0.37 -11.34 -18.47
C LYS A 208 0.04 -10.55 -19.72
N ASP A 209 0.99 -10.35 -20.63
CA ASP A 209 0.78 -9.70 -21.94
C ASP A 209 -0.15 -10.54 -22.86
N SER A 210 -1.32 -10.92 -22.37
CA SER A 210 -2.23 -11.82 -23.08
C SER A 210 -3.67 -11.32 -22.95
N ALA A 211 -4.30 -11.20 -24.11
CA ALA A 211 -5.70 -10.89 -24.31
C ALA A 211 -6.60 -11.67 -23.34
N VAL A 212 -7.56 -10.92 -22.82
CA VAL A 212 -8.46 -11.23 -21.71
C VAL A 212 -9.42 -12.35 -22.08
N ASN A 213 -9.09 -13.61 -21.77
CA ASN A 213 -9.97 -14.76 -22.03
C ASN A 213 -10.52 -15.44 -20.76
N LYS A 214 -9.96 -15.16 -19.56
CA LYS A 214 -10.40 -15.82 -18.30
C LYS A 214 -11.35 -14.98 -17.44
N ILE A 215 -11.47 -13.69 -17.75
CA ILE A 215 -12.37 -12.76 -17.07
C ILE A 215 -13.81 -12.86 -17.58
N LEU A 216 -14.00 -13.32 -18.82
CA LEU A 216 -15.30 -13.24 -19.50
C LEU A 216 -16.36 -14.19 -18.97
N ILE A 217 -16.01 -15.34 -18.41
CA ILE A 217 -17.01 -16.29 -17.88
C ILE A 217 -17.69 -15.75 -16.60
N LYS A 218 -17.02 -14.85 -15.85
CA LYS A 218 -17.59 -14.23 -14.64
C LYS A 218 -18.08 -12.79 -14.84
N ILE A 219 -17.51 -12.05 -15.80
CA ILE A 219 -17.95 -10.69 -16.17
C ILE A 219 -19.09 -10.68 -17.21
N HIS A 220 -19.42 -11.83 -17.83
CA HIS A 220 -20.47 -11.96 -18.86
C HIS A 220 -21.85 -11.39 -18.47
N LEU A 221 -22.16 -11.31 -17.17
CA LEU A 221 -23.42 -10.71 -16.69
C LEU A 221 -23.42 -9.17 -16.67
N LEU A 222 -22.25 -8.52 -16.70
CA LEU A 222 -22.10 -7.06 -16.59
C LEU A 222 -21.87 -6.35 -17.94
N PHE A 223 -21.32 -7.04 -18.93
CA PHE A 223 -21.01 -6.46 -20.25
C PHE A 223 -21.52 -7.38 -21.35
N LYS A 224 -22.61 -6.95 -22.01
CA LYS A 224 -23.20 -7.65 -23.16
C LYS A 224 -22.15 -7.90 -24.25
N GLU A 225 -22.10 -9.13 -24.76
CA GLU A 225 -21.56 -9.55 -26.07
C GLU A 225 -20.20 -8.97 -26.50
N GLN A 226 -19.21 -8.92 -25.60
CA GLN A 226 -17.83 -8.60 -26.01
C GLN A 226 -16.89 -9.76 -25.66
N ASP A 227 -16.22 -10.32 -26.68
CA ASP A 227 -15.27 -11.44 -26.53
C ASP A 227 -13.92 -11.01 -25.94
N GLN A 228 -13.66 -9.70 -25.80
CA GLN A 228 -12.48 -9.15 -25.13
C GLN A 228 -12.82 -7.81 -24.47
N ILE A 229 -12.30 -7.60 -23.24
CA ILE A 229 -12.43 -6.32 -22.53
C ILE A 229 -11.02 -5.82 -22.21
N THR A 230 -10.62 -4.69 -22.80
CA THR A 230 -9.39 -3.99 -22.41
C THR A 230 -9.57 -3.42 -21.00
N ILE A 231 -8.62 -3.69 -20.10
CA ILE A 231 -8.65 -3.19 -18.72
C ILE A 231 -8.04 -1.78 -18.64
N ILE A 232 -6.88 -1.60 -19.26
CA ILE A 232 -6.16 -0.32 -19.31
C ILE A 232 -6.90 0.65 -20.24
N ASP A 233 -6.92 1.92 -19.86
CA ASP A 233 -7.64 3.02 -20.54
C ASP A 233 -9.19 2.86 -20.61
N ASN A 234 -9.76 1.84 -19.97
CA ASN A 234 -11.21 1.62 -19.92
C ASN A 234 -11.87 2.40 -18.77
N ASN A 235 -12.32 3.62 -19.07
CA ASN A 235 -12.93 4.52 -18.08
C ASN A 235 -14.26 3.99 -17.51
N LEU A 236 -15.07 3.30 -18.31
CA LEU A 236 -16.37 2.76 -17.88
C LEU A 236 -16.18 1.64 -16.85
N LEU A 237 -15.32 0.67 -17.17
CA LEU A 237 -14.96 -0.40 -16.23
C LEU A 237 -14.33 0.18 -14.97
N ASN A 238 -13.45 1.18 -15.09
CA ASN A 238 -12.84 1.82 -13.95
C ASN A 238 -13.86 2.46 -13.00
N SER A 239 -14.93 3.08 -13.51
CA SER A 239 -15.99 3.64 -12.66
C SER A 239 -16.64 2.56 -11.81
N GLN A 240 -17.07 1.46 -12.44
CA GLN A 240 -17.70 0.34 -11.74
C GLN A 240 -16.76 -0.32 -10.72
N LEU A 241 -15.49 -0.49 -11.08
CA LEU A 241 -14.48 -1.04 -10.18
C LEU A 241 -14.19 -0.07 -9.02
N THR A 242 -14.23 1.24 -9.25
CA THR A 242 -14.06 2.24 -8.17
C THR A 242 -15.21 2.14 -7.17
N ASP A 243 -16.44 2.06 -7.66
CA ASP A 243 -17.63 1.90 -6.80
C ASP A 243 -17.56 0.59 -6.00
N LEU A 244 -17.18 -0.51 -6.67
CA LEU A 244 -16.98 -1.80 -6.00
C LEU A 244 -15.86 -1.75 -4.96
N ALA A 245 -14.71 -1.16 -5.29
CA ALA A 245 -13.57 -1.06 -4.37
C ALA A 245 -13.89 -0.21 -3.14
N ASN A 246 -14.73 0.81 -3.29
CA ASN A 246 -15.21 1.61 -2.16
C ASN A 246 -16.19 0.84 -1.27
N GLY A 247 -16.94 -0.11 -1.84
CA GLY A 247 -17.81 -1.03 -1.10
C GLY A 247 -17.05 -2.15 -0.37
N ILE A 248 -15.82 -2.47 -0.76
CA ILE A 248 -15.01 -3.50 -0.10
C ILE A 248 -14.43 -2.98 1.23
N GLY A 249 -15.00 -3.47 2.34
CA GLY A 249 -14.44 -3.31 3.68
C GLY A 249 -13.42 -4.41 3.99
N ASN A 250 -12.23 -4.02 4.47
CA ASN A 250 -11.23 -4.92 5.05
C ASN A 250 -10.92 -4.58 6.52
N LYS A 251 -11.70 -3.65 7.10
CA LYS A 251 -11.46 -3.12 8.45
C LYS A 251 -11.63 -4.22 9.50
N ARG A 252 -12.71 -5.00 9.43
CA ARG A 252 -13.00 -6.05 10.41
C ARG A 252 -11.91 -7.11 10.47
N GLU A 253 -11.41 -7.54 9.31
CA GLU A 253 -10.36 -8.55 9.20
C GLU A 253 -9.02 -8.01 9.69
N ASN A 254 -8.71 -6.74 9.40
CA ASN A 254 -7.53 -6.09 9.94
C ASN A 254 -7.64 -5.89 11.47
N ASP A 255 -8.81 -5.53 12.00
CA ASP A 255 -9.04 -5.39 13.44
C ASP A 255 -8.80 -6.73 14.16
N LYS A 256 -9.23 -7.86 13.57
CA LYS A 256 -8.92 -9.20 14.08
C LYS A 256 -7.41 -9.47 14.08
N LYS A 257 -6.69 -9.12 13.00
CA LYS A 257 -5.23 -9.28 12.94
C LYS A 257 -4.50 -8.44 13.99
N ILE A 258 -5.00 -7.24 14.29
CA ILE A 258 -4.44 -6.41 15.36
C ILE A 258 -4.54 -7.15 16.69
N GLU A 259 -5.68 -7.78 16.99
CA GLU A 259 -5.86 -8.60 18.19
C GLU A 259 -4.89 -9.78 18.23
N ASP A 260 -4.76 -10.52 17.12
CA ASP A 260 -3.89 -11.70 17.02
C ASP A 260 -2.40 -11.33 17.18
N ILE A 261 -1.93 -10.26 16.53
CA ILE A 261 -0.56 -9.76 16.67
C ILE A 261 -0.30 -9.27 18.10
N SER A 262 -1.28 -8.61 18.71
CA SER A 262 -1.16 -8.10 20.07
C SER A 262 -1.01 -9.24 21.09
N LYS A 263 -1.73 -10.36 20.91
CA LYS A 263 -1.56 -11.55 21.75
C LYS A 263 -0.17 -12.17 21.56
N ALA A 264 0.24 -12.39 20.30
CA ALA A 264 1.51 -13.08 20.00
C ALA A 264 2.77 -12.33 20.45
N LEU A 265 2.72 -11.00 20.60
CA LEU A 265 3.88 -10.20 21.00
C LEU A 265 4.01 -10.02 22.52
N TYR A 266 2.95 -10.27 23.29
CA TYR A 266 2.88 -9.87 24.71
C TYR A 266 2.38 -10.97 25.67
N ASP A 267 1.97 -12.13 25.16
CA ASP A 267 1.77 -13.38 25.92
C ASP A 267 3.00 -14.29 25.81
#